data_AF-X1AYD2-F1
#
_entry.id   AF-X1AYD2-F1
#
_cell.length_a   1.000
_cell.length_b   1.000
_cell.length_c   1.000
_cell.angle_alpha   90.00
_cell.angle_beta   90.00
_cell.angle_gamma   90.00
#
_symmetry.space_group_name_H-M   'P 1'
#
loop_
_entity.id
_entity.type
_entity.pdbx_description
1 polymer ?
#
loop_
_entity_poly.entity_id
_entity_poly.type
_entity_poly.pdbx_seq_one_letter_code
_entity_poly.pdbx_strand_id
1 'polypeptide(L)'
;MTKIKVDNPIVELDGDEMTRIIWDFIKQKLILPYLDVDLKYYDLGIQARDDTNDQITIDAAHAIQKYGVGVKCATITPDEARVEEFGLKQMWRSPNGTIRNILGGVIFRQPIICQNVPRLVPGWTKPIVIGRHAYGDQYRATDFKFPGAGKLTLKFVGEDGTVIERDVFDAPDSGVRMLCQRL
;
A
#
# COMPACT_ATOMS: atom_id res chain seq x y z
N MET A 1 34.57 14.76 -5.39
CA MET A 1 34.42 14.03 -4.12
C MET A 1 34.24 12.56 -4.43
N THR A 2 34.87 11.68 -3.66
CA THR A 2 34.61 10.23 -3.76
C THR A 2 33.23 9.96 -3.18
N LYS A 3 32.38 9.25 -3.93
CA LYS A 3 31.04 8.86 -3.46
C LYS A 3 31.15 7.83 -2.33
N ILE A 4 30.19 7.84 -1.40
CA ILE A 4 30.07 6.84 -0.35
C ILE A 4 29.63 5.53 -1.01
N LYS A 5 30.41 4.46 -0.82
CA LYS A 5 30.09 3.13 -1.31
C LYS A 5 28.98 2.50 -0.46
N VAL A 6 27.98 1.94 -1.11
CA VAL A 6 26.90 1.18 -0.47
C VAL A 6 27.00 -0.27 -0.91
N ASP A 7 27.24 -1.19 0.03
CA ASP A 7 27.54 -2.59 -0.29
C ASP A 7 26.33 -3.36 -0.82
N ASN A 8 25.15 -3.08 -0.25
CA ASN A 8 23.91 -3.77 -0.61
C ASN A 8 23.02 -2.89 -1.48
N PRO A 9 22.32 -3.47 -2.48
CA PRO A 9 21.39 -2.71 -3.30
C PRO A 9 20.16 -2.28 -2.51
N ILE A 10 19.51 -1.21 -2.97
CA ILE A 10 18.22 -0.74 -2.45
C ILE A 10 17.17 -0.90 -3.54
N VAL A 11 16.00 -1.42 -3.17
CA VAL A 11 14.86 -1.48 -4.10
C VAL A 11 14.21 -0.10 -4.17
N GLU A 12 14.13 0.47 -5.36
CA GLU A 12 13.51 1.75 -5.64
C GLU A 12 12.17 1.51 -6.32
N LEU A 13 11.10 2.00 -5.69
CA LEU A 13 9.74 1.89 -6.20
C LEU A 13 9.27 3.30 -6.57
N ASP A 14 9.27 3.63 -7.85
CA ASP A 14 8.82 4.93 -8.34
C ASP A 14 7.28 5.07 -8.24
N GLY A 15 6.75 6.25 -8.54
CA GLY A 15 5.36 6.59 -8.27
C GLY A 15 4.74 7.53 -9.29
N ASP A 16 3.76 8.31 -8.81
CA ASP A 16 2.85 9.06 -9.65
C ASP A 16 2.87 10.59 -9.35
N GLU A 17 2.28 11.35 -10.26
CA GLU A 17 1.96 12.78 -10.14
C GLU A 17 3.16 13.63 -9.66
N MET A 18 2.91 14.61 -8.77
CA MET A 18 3.93 15.53 -8.27
C MET A 18 5.04 14.81 -7.50
N THR A 19 4.70 13.71 -6.82
CA THR A 19 5.70 12.94 -6.08
C THR A 19 6.72 12.29 -6.99
N ARG A 20 6.36 11.85 -8.20
CA ARG A 20 7.31 11.33 -9.19
C ARG A 20 8.33 12.38 -9.63
N ILE A 21 7.88 13.62 -9.83
CA ILE A 21 8.77 14.74 -10.21
C ILE A 21 9.75 15.07 -9.07
N ILE A 22 9.24 15.15 -7.84
CA ILE A 22 10.08 15.41 -6.65
C ILE A 22 11.05 14.24 -6.41
N TRP A 23 10.62 13.01 -6.66
CA TRP A 23 11.43 11.79 -6.51
C TRP A 23 12.66 11.83 -7.39
N ASP A 24 12.51 12.16 -8.67
CA ASP A 24 13.65 12.33 -9.58
C ASP A 24 14.60 13.44 -9.08
N PHE A 25 14.07 14.59 -8.65
CA PHE A 25 14.93 15.65 -8.09
C PHE A 25 15.75 15.16 -6.89
N ILE A 26 15.13 14.47 -5.93
CA ILE A 26 15.81 13.92 -4.75
C ILE A 26 16.90 12.94 -5.20
N LYS A 27 16.56 12.00 -6.08
CA LYS A 27 17.50 11.00 -6.59
C LYS A 27 18.70 11.64 -7.28
N GLN A 28 18.46 12.54 -8.23
CA GLN A 28 19.49 13.13 -9.07
C GLN A 28 20.34 14.17 -8.35
N LYS A 29 19.77 14.93 -7.41
CA LYS A 29 20.46 16.07 -6.76
C LYS A 29 20.96 15.75 -5.37
N LEU A 30 20.29 14.87 -4.64
CA LEU A 30 20.55 14.63 -3.21
C LEU A 30 21.08 13.23 -2.91
N ILE A 31 20.93 12.26 -3.81
CA ILE A 31 21.36 10.87 -3.59
C ILE A 31 22.55 10.50 -4.49
N LEU A 32 22.34 10.38 -5.81
CA LEU A 32 23.35 9.88 -6.75
C LEU A 32 24.65 10.69 -6.85
N PRO A 33 24.69 12.02 -6.56
CA PRO A 33 25.94 12.75 -6.50
C PRO A 33 26.85 12.32 -5.33
N TYR A 34 26.26 11.77 -4.26
CA TYR A 34 26.96 11.48 -3.00
C TYR A 34 27.09 9.98 -2.70
N LEU A 35 26.15 9.16 -3.17
CA LEU A 35 26.14 7.72 -2.98
C LEU A 35 26.46 6.97 -4.28
N ASP A 36 27.33 5.98 -4.18
CA ASP A 36 27.49 4.93 -5.18
C ASP A 36 26.71 3.70 -4.71
N VAL A 37 25.45 3.64 -5.13
CA VAL A 37 24.44 2.69 -4.69
C VAL A 37 23.79 2.03 -5.89
N ASP A 38 23.63 0.71 -5.83
CA ASP A 38 22.90 -0.08 -6.81
C ASP A 38 21.39 -0.01 -6.50
N LEU A 39 20.63 0.64 -7.38
CA LEU A 39 19.18 0.77 -7.25
C LEU A 39 18.48 -0.26 -8.12
N LYS A 40 17.74 -1.17 -7.49
CA LYS A 40 16.82 -2.10 -8.18
C LYS A 40 15.52 -1.36 -8.44
N TYR A 41 15.42 -0.79 -9.63
CA TYR A 41 14.32 0.09 -10.01
C TYR A 41 13.08 -0.67 -10.46
N TYR A 42 11.93 -0.29 -9.92
CA TYR A 42 10.59 -0.75 -10.29
C TYR A 42 9.68 0.47 -10.45
N ASP A 43 9.09 0.62 -11.63
CA ASP A 43 8.16 1.71 -11.90
C ASP A 43 6.74 1.33 -11.43
N LEU A 44 6.29 1.85 -10.29
CA LEU A 44 4.92 1.64 -9.82
C LEU A 44 3.95 2.75 -10.24
N GLY A 45 4.34 3.57 -11.22
CA GLY A 45 3.43 4.49 -11.88
C GLY A 45 2.20 3.76 -12.41
N ILE A 46 1.04 4.42 -12.39
CA ILE A 46 -0.25 3.81 -12.70
C ILE A 46 -0.27 3.14 -14.08
N GLN A 47 0.37 3.75 -15.08
CA GLN A 47 0.46 3.20 -16.44
C GLN A 47 1.33 1.93 -16.49
N ALA A 48 2.51 1.94 -15.86
CA ALA A 48 3.37 0.76 -15.82
C ALA A 48 2.73 -0.41 -15.06
N ARG A 49 1.96 -0.10 -14.02
CA ARG A 49 1.13 -1.11 -13.34
C ARG A 49 0.03 -1.63 -14.26
N ASP A 50 -0.68 -0.77 -14.97
CA ASP A 50 -1.72 -1.21 -15.90
C ASP A 50 -1.13 -2.10 -17.02
N ASP A 51 -0.02 -1.67 -17.64
CA ASP A 51 0.68 -2.39 -18.71
C ASP A 51 1.07 -3.81 -18.28
N THR A 52 1.57 -3.96 -17.05
CA THR A 52 2.05 -5.23 -16.48
C THR A 52 0.97 -6.03 -15.76
N ASN A 53 -0.29 -5.61 -15.82
CA ASN A 53 -1.40 -6.18 -15.05
C ASN A 53 -1.10 -6.27 -13.54
N ASP A 54 -0.45 -5.22 -13.02
CA ASP A 54 0.03 -5.03 -11.64
C ASP A 54 1.11 -6.02 -11.17
N GLN A 55 1.68 -6.83 -12.08
CA GLN A 55 2.75 -7.77 -11.75
C GLN A 55 4.01 -7.06 -11.24
N ILE A 56 4.32 -5.86 -11.76
CA ILE A 56 5.49 -5.07 -11.31
C ILE A 56 5.44 -4.72 -9.83
N THR A 57 4.24 -4.55 -9.25
CA THR A 57 4.04 -4.32 -7.82
C THR A 57 4.42 -5.54 -6.98
N ILE A 58 4.07 -6.74 -7.46
CA ILE A 58 4.39 -8.01 -6.80
C ILE A 58 5.90 -8.27 -6.89
N ASP A 59 6.49 -8.06 -8.07
CA ASP A 59 7.92 -8.24 -8.30
C ASP A 59 8.76 -7.31 -7.42
N ALA A 60 8.33 -6.05 -7.28
CA ALA A 60 8.97 -5.09 -6.38
C ALA A 60 8.91 -5.54 -4.91
N ALA A 61 7.79 -6.11 -4.46
CA ALA A 61 7.66 -6.64 -3.10
C ALA A 61 8.61 -7.82 -2.85
N HIS A 62 8.72 -8.76 -3.79
CA HIS A 62 9.68 -9.87 -3.68
C HIS A 62 11.13 -9.42 -3.77
N ALA A 63 11.43 -8.38 -4.56
CA ALA A 63 12.74 -7.76 -4.56
C ALA A 63 13.07 -7.18 -3.18
N ILE A 64 12.12 -6.54 -2.50
CA ILE A 64 12.33 -6.06 -1.13
C ILE A 64 12.62 -7.24 -0.19
N GLN A 65 11.90 -8.36 -0.29
CA GLN A 65 12.22 -9.55 0.52
C GLN A 65 13.64 -10.06 0.27
N LYS A 66 14.09 -10.04 -0.98
CA LYS A 66 15.42 -10.50 -1.39
C LYS A 66 16.55 -9.58 -0.91
N TYR A 67 16.37 -8.27 -1.02
CA TYR A 67 17.42 -7.27 -0.77
C TYR A 67 17.30 -6.57 0.59
N GLY A 68 16.19 -6.76 1.29
CA GLY A 68 15.94 -6.28 2.66
C GLY A 68 15.46 -4.84 2.79
N VAL A 69 15.80 -3.95 1.85
CA VAL A 69 15.47 -2.51 1.95
C VAL A 69 14.77 -2.02 0.68
N GLY A 70 13.62 -1.36 0.88
CA GLY A 70 12.87 -0.68 -0.17
C GLY A 70 12.58 0.77 0.18
N VAL A 71 12.69 1.66 -0.81
CA VAL A 71 12.27 3.06 -0.73
C VAL A 71 11.21 3.31 -1.80
N LYS A 72 10.09 3.94 -1.40
CA LYS A 72 8.90 4.00 -2.24
C LYS A 72 8.35 5.43 -2.36
N CYS A 73 8.11 5.83 -3.59
CA CYS A 73 7.36 7.03 -3.97
C CYS A 73 5.85 6.82 -3.80
N ALA A 74 5.08 7.90 -3.63
CA ALA A 74 3.63 7.80 -3.52
C ALA A 74 3.00 7.40 -4.86
N THR A 75 1.94 6.59 -4.81
CA THR A 75 1.32 5.96 -5.98
C THR A 75 -0.20 6.13 -5.92
N ILE A 76 -0.83 6.31 -7.07
CA ILE A 76 -2.29 6.36 -7.22
C ILE A 76 -2.88 5.01 -6.81
N THR A 77 -4.00 5.03 -6.07
CA THR A 77 -4.90 3.87 -5.98
C THR A 77 -6.14 4.27 -6.76
N PRO A 78 -6.38 3.70 -7.95
CA PRO A 78 -7.41 4.20 -8.85
C PRO A 78 -8.80 3.93 -8.28
N ASP A 79 -9.68 4.91 -8.43
CA ASP A 79 -11.14 4.79 -8.34
C ASP A 79 -11.74 4.84 -9.76
N GLU A 80 -13.06 4.90 -9.89
CA GLU A 80 -13.73 4.96 -11.21
C GLU A 80 -13.28 6.17 -12.04
N ALA A 81 -13.08 7.32 -11.41
CA ALA A 81 -12.63 8.53 -12.09
C ALA A 81 -11.19 8.37 -12.61
N ARG A 82 -10.30 7.76 -11.82
CA ARG A 82 -8.93 7.48 -12.26
C ARG A 82 -8.87 6.39 -13.34
N VAL A 83 -9.80 5.43 -13.34
CA VAL A 83 -9.92 4.44 -14.45
C VAL A 83 -10.24 5.15 -15.76
N GLU A 84 -11.18 6.10 -15.75
CA GLU A 84 -11.52 6.91 -16.92
C GLU A 84 -10.37 7.84 -17.34
N GLU A 85 -9.79 8.59 -16.39
CA GLU A 85 -8.72 9.56 -16.65
C GLU A 85 -7.49 8.93 -17.32
N PHE A 86 -7.09 7.73 -16.87
CA PHE A 86 -5.89 7.06 -17.36
C PHE A 86 -6.18 5.94 -18.36
N GLY A 87 -7.45 5.65 -18.68
CA GLY A 87 -7.84 4.59 -19.60
C GLY A 87 -7.43 3.19 -19.11
N LEU A 88 -7.58 2.92 -17.82
CA LEU A 88 -7.08 1.69 -17.18
C LEU A 88 -7.92 0.47 -17.57
N LYS A 89 -7.28 -0.70 -17.65
CA LYS A 89 -7.97 -1.99 -17.90
C LYS A 89 -8.99 -2.31 -16.82
N GLN A 90 -8.67 -1.98 -15.56
CA GLN A 90 -9.53 -2.18 -14.40
C GLN A 90 -9.07 -1.33 -13.21
N MET A 91 -9.88 -1.32 -12.15
CA MET A 91 -9.55 -0.69 -10.87
C MET A 91 -8.50 -1.54 -10.11
N TRP A 92 -7.22 -1.27 -10.36
CA TRP A 92 -6.13 -1.97 -9.69
C TRP A 92 -6.13 -1.74 -8.18
N ARG A 93 -5.72 -2.77 -7.41
CA ARG A 93 -5.57 -2.67 -5.95
C ARG A 93 -4.46 -1.69 -5.58
N SER A 94 -4.50 -1.20 -4.34
CA SER A 94 -3.45 -0.30 -3.84
C SER A 94 -2.09 -1.02 -3.79
N PRO A 95 -1.03 -0.47 -4.42
CA PRO A 95 0.31 -1.07 -4.36
C PRO A 95 0.82 -1.21 -2.93
N ASN A 96 0.46 -0.23 -2.08
CA ASN A 96 0.81 -0.27 -0.67
C ASN A 96 0.19 -1.47 0.05
N GLY A 97 -1.06 -1.83 -0.29
CA GLY A 97 -1.73 -3.00 0.27
C GLY A 97 -1.06 -4.30 -0.19
N THR A 98 -0.78 -4.43 -1.49
CA THR A 98 -0.08 -5.58 -2.07
C THR A 98 1.28 -5.81 -1.42
N ILE A 99 2.13 -4.77 -1.35
CA ILE A 99 3.46 -4.87 -0.74
C ILE A 99 3.37 -5.27 0.73
N ARG A 100 2.46 -4.66 1.52
CA ARG A 100 2.29 -4.99 2.94
C ARG A 100 1.80 -6.42 3.16
N ASN A 101 0.93 -6.93 2.29
CA ASN A 101 0.44 -8.29 2.40
C ASN A 101 1.54 -9.33 2.12
N ILE A 102 2.50 -9.00 1.23
CA ILE A 102 3.64 -9.87 0.90
C ILE A 102 4.72 -9.80 1.99
N LEU A 103 5.05 -8.59 2.47
CA LEU A 103 6.12 -8.39 3.45
C LEU A 103 5.70 -8.68 4.89
N GLY A 104 4.43 -8.41 5.24
CA GLY A 104 3.95 -8.37 6.62
C GLY A 104 4.55 -7.20 7.42
N GLY A 105 4.26 -7.18 8.72
CA GLY A 105 4.90 -6.30 9.69
C GLY A 105 4.05 -5.13 10.21
N VAL A 106 4.75 -4.15 10.80
CA VAL A 106 4.16 -2.98 11.48
C VAL A 106 4.69 -1.72 10.84
N ILE A 107 3.80 -0.79 10.51
CA ILE A 107 4.16 0.51 9.97
C ILE A 107 4.32 1.48 11.12
N PHE A 108 5.53 1.98 11.33
CA PHE A 108 5.80 3.07 12.27
C PHE A 108 5.69 4.41 11.55
N ARG A 109 4.89 5.33 12.11
CA ARG A 109 4.79 6.71 11.65
C ARG A 109 5.19 7.65 12.77
N GLN A 110 6.12 8.55 12.48
CA GLN A 110 6.62 9.56 13.42
C GLN A 110 6.63 10.93 12.73
N PRO A 111 6.29 12.03 13.44
CA PRO A 111 6.45 13.37 12.89
C PRO A 111 7.93 13.77 12.77
N ILE A 112 8.24 14.55 11.73
CA ILE A 112 9.48 15.33 11.64
C ILE A 112 9.20 16.69 12.29
N ILE A 113 9.88 17.00 13.39
CA ILE A 113 9.61 18.20 14.20
C ILE A 113 10.48 19.36 13.72
N CYS A 114 9.84 20.45 13.29
CA CYS A 114 10.49 21.73 13.01
C CYS A 114 10.22 22.70 14.16
N GLN A 115 11.26 23.29 14.75
CA GLN A 115 11.13 24.17 15.91
C GLN A 115 10.27 25.42 15.65
N ASN A 116 10.22 25.87 14.39
CA ASN A 116 9.51 27.05 13.92
C ASN A 116 8.08 26.76 13.42
N VAL A 117 7.60 25.51 13.49
CA VAL A 117 6.24 25.15 13.08
C VAL A 117 5.39 24.87 14.33
N PRO A 118 4.36 25.68 14.63
CA PRO A 118 3.48 25.44 15.77
C PRO A 118 2.67 24.16 15.59
N ARG A 119 2.41 23.46 16.69
CA ARG A 119 1.63 22.22 16.70
C ARG A 119 0.15 22.52 16.91
N LEU A 120 -0.71 21.75 16.24
CA LEU A 120 -2.17 21.85 16.40
C LEU A 120 -2.62 21.60 17.84
N VAL A 121 -1.98 20.65 18.52
CA VAL A 121 -2.19 20.37 19.94
C VAL A 121 -0.97 20.90 20.72
N PRO A 122 -1.07 22.07 21.38
CA PRO A 122 0.09 22.72 21.99
C PRO A 122 0.77 21.89 23.08
N GLY A 123 0.00 21.07 23.80
CA GLY A 123 0.49 20.20 24.87
C GLY A 123 1.37 19.03 24.41
N TRP A 124 1.43 18.74 23.11
CA TRP A 124 2.32 17.71 22.58
C TRP A 124 3.76 18.22 22.54
N THR A 125 4.49 18.04 23.63
CA THR A 125 5.89 18.48 23.77
C THR A 125 6.91 17.43 23.33
N LYS A 126 6.45 16.18 23.13
CA LYS A 126 7.27 15.04 22.66
C LYS A 126 6.61 14.41 21.43
N PRO A 127 7.38 13.80 20.52
CA PRO A 127 6.83 13.10 19.38
C PRO A 127 6.01 11.89 19.83
N ILE A 128 4.95 11.60 19.09
CA ILE A 128 4.14 10.39 19.23
C ILE A 128 4.41 9.52 18.01
N VAL A 129 4.74 8.25 18.25
CA VAL A 129 4.96 7.26 17.19
C VAL A 129 3.76 6.33 17.15
N ILE A 130 3.17 6.18 15.97
CA ILE A 130 2.05 5.25 15.75
C ILE A 130 2.60 3.97 15.13
N GLY A 131 2.50 2.86 15.86
CA GLY A 131 2.69 1.52 15.33
C GLY A 131 1.37 0.99 14.76
N ARG A 132 1.24 0.98 13.44
CA ARG A 132 0.04 0.51 12.75
C ARG A 132 0.24 -0.92 12.25
N HIS A 133 -0.65 -1.82 12.65
CA HIS A 133 -0.71 -3.17 12.09
C HIS A 133 -1.01 -3.10 10.58
N ALA A 134 -0.17 -3.72 9.76
CA ALA A 134 -0.20 -3.57 8.31
C ALA A 134 -0.95 -4.70 7.58
N TYR A 135 -1.66 -5.57 8.31
CA TYR A 135 -2.25 -6.79 7.77
C TYR A 135 -3.73 -6.93 8.16
N GLY A 136 -4.56 -7.38 7.21
CA GLY A 136 -5.96 -7.75 7.43
C GLY A 136 -6.93 -6.58 7.47
N ASP A 137 -8.00 -6.76 8.24
CA ASP A 137 -9.14 -5.86 8.41
C ASP A 137 -9.71 -5.41 7.06
N GLN A 138 -10.11 -4.14 6.97
CA GLN A 138 -10.65 -3.50 5.77
C GLN A 138 -9.71 -3.50 4.56
N TYR A 139 -8.40 -3.74 4.74
CA TYR A 139 -7.42 -3.81 3.62
C TYR A 139 -7.37 -5.18 2.93
N ARG A 140 -7.98 -6.20 3.54
CA ARG A 140 -8.21 -7.53 2.95
C ARG A 140 -9.68 -7.94 3.04
N ALA A 141 -10.58 -6.96 3.12
CA ALA A 141 -11.99 -7.27 3.15
C ALA A 141 -12.49 -7.72 1.79
N THR A 142 -13.57 -8.50 1.81
CA THR A 142 -14.40 -8.75 0.63
C THR A 142 -15.70 -8.00 0.83
N ASP A 143 -16.06 -7.16 -0.14
CA ASP A 143 -17.28 -6.38 -0.16
C ASP A 143 -18.07 -6.62 -1.44
N PHE A 144 -19.39 -6.41 -1.34
CA PHE A 144 -20.28 -6.47 -2.49
C PHE A 144 -21.59 -5.73 -2.20
N LYS A 145 -22.27 -5.35 -3.28
CA LYS A 145 -23.65 -4.88 -3.27
C LYS A 145 -24.59 -6.06 -3.45
N PHE A 146 -25.58 -6.21 -2.57
CA PHE A 146 -26.66 -7.17 -2.75
C PHE A 146 -27.89 -6.46 -3.35
N PRO A 147 -28.60 -7.10 -4.31
CA PRO A 147 -29.57 -6.41 -5.16
C PRO A 147 -30.97 -6.24 -4.56
N GLY A 148 -31.28 -6.85 -3.42
CA GLY A 148 -32.62 -6.82 -2.82
C GLY A 148 -32.68 -7.54 -1.48
N ALA A 149 -33.90 -7.74 -0.98
CA ALA A 149 -34.16 -8.44 0.27
C ALA A 149 -33.58 -9.87 0.28
N GLY A 150 -33.04 -10.30 1.42
CA GLY A 150 -32.45 -11.63 1.55
C GLY A 150 -31.68 -11.84 2.85
N LYS A 151 -31.26 -13.08 3.09
CA LYS A 151 -30.48 -13.45 4.27
C LYS A 151 -28.99 -13.44 3.96
N LEU A 152 -28.23 -12.69 4.74
CA LEU A 152 -26.78 -12.70 4.71
C LEU A 152 -26.27 -13.65 5.80
N THR A 153 -25.47 -14.64 5.41
CA THR A 153 -24.78 -15.55 6.33
C THR A 153 -23.27 -15.48 6.15
N LEU A 154 -22.54 -15.81 7.21
CA LEU A 154 -21.10 -16.03 7.18
C LEU A 154 -20.83 -17.51 7.39
N LYS A 155 -20.09 -18.13 6.46
CA LYS A 155 -19.78 -19.55 6.48
C LYS A 155 -18.27 -19.78 6.46
N PHE A 156 -17.80 -20.59 7.39
CA PHE A 156 -16.45 -21.15 7.45
C PHE A 156 -16.53 -22.65 7.17
N VAL A 157 -15.61 -23.15 6.35
CA VAL A 157 -15.44 -24.58 6.04
C VAL A 157 -13.97 -24.91 6.30
N GLY A 158 -13.71 -25.66 7.37
CA GLY A 158 -12.37 -26.14 7.73
C GLY A 158 -11.92 -27.29 6.82
N GLU A 159 -10.60 -27.47 6.70
CA GLU A 159 -10.01 -28.59 5.95
C GLU A 159 -10.35 -29.96 6.57
N ASP A 160 -10.69 -29.98 7.86
CA ASP A 160 -11.21 -31.12 8.60
C ASP A 160 -12.70 -31.40 8.34
N GLY A 161 -13.37 -30.58 7.52
CA GLY A 161 -14.80 -30.64 7.25
C GLY A 161 -15.66 -29.90 8.28
N THR A 162 -15.09 -29.26 9.30
CA THR A 162 -15.85 -28.48 10.28
C THR A 162 -16.53 -27.29 9.58
N VAL A 163 -17.86 -27.20 9.70
CA VAL A 163 -18.64 -26.08 9.15
C VAL A 163 -19.15 -25.20 10.28
N ILE A 164 -18.84 -23.90 10.23
CA ILE A 164 -19.40 -22.89 11.12
C ILE A 164 -20.20 -21.92 10.26
N GLU A 165 -21.51 -21.85 10.49
CA GLU A 165 -22.39 -20.86 9.87
C GLU A 165 -22.98 -19.93 10.93
N ARG A 166 -23.05 -18.64 10.60
CA ARG A 166 -23.60 -17.58 11.45
C ARG A 166 -24.49 -16.67 10.63
N ASP A 167 -25.66 -16.40 11.16
CA ASP A 167 -26.55 -15.38 10.63
C ASP A 167 -25.94 -14.00 10.86
N VAL A 168 -25.90 -13.20 9.80
CA VAL A 168 -25.31 -11.86 9.84
C VAL A 168 -26.39 -10.80 9.84
N PHE A 169 -27.31 -10.87 8.90
CA PHE A 169 -28.38 -9.89 8.74
C PHE A 169 -29.49 -10.40 7.82
N ASP A 170 -30.74 -10.23 8.23
CA ASP A 170 -31.91 -10.39 7.35
C ASP A 170 -32.21 -9.03 6.69
N ALA A 171 -31.74 -8.86 5.46
CA ALA A 171 -31.86 -7.60 4.72
C ALA A 171 -33.28 -7.42 4.18
N PRO A 172 -33.97 -6.32 4.50
CA PRO A 172 -35.33 -6.05 4.00
C PRO A 172 -35.36 -5.50 2.56
N ASP A 173 -34.23 -5.02 2.04
CA ASP A 173 -34.06 -4.47 0.69
C ASP A 173 -32.57 -4.52 0.29
N SER A 174 -32.20 -3.98 -0.86
CA SER A 174 -30.83 -3.87 -1.38
C SER A 174 -29.89 -3.07 -0.46
N GLY A 175 -28.60 -3.32 -0.58
CA GLY A 175 -27.59 -2.69 0.28
C GLY A 175 -26.18 -3.18 0.00
N VAL A 176 -25.27 -2.93 0.94
CA VAL A 176 -23.86 -3.31 0.84
C VAL A 176 -23.42 -4.09 2.06
N ARG A 177 -22.52 -5.05 1.86
CA ARG A 177 -21.90 -5.81 2.94
C ARG A 177 -20.39 -5.87 2.74
N MET A 178 -19.67 -5.78 3.85
CA MET A 178 -18.23 -5.98 3.92
C MET A 178 -17.92 -7.06 4.96
N LEU A 179 -16.98 -7.94 4.63
CA LEU A 179 -16.42 -8.92 5.54
C LEU A 179 -14.91 -8.68 5.70
N CYS A 180 -14.50 -8.29 6.89
CA CYS A 180 -13.09 -8.12 7.26
C CYS A 180 -12.51 -9.43 7.79
N GLN A 181 -11.21 -9.63 7.59
CA GLN A 181 -10.47 -10.80 8.07
C GLN A 181 -9.31 -10.34 8.95
N ARG A 182 -9.14 -10.97 10.10
CA ARG A 182 -7.99 -10.76 10.97
C ARG A 182 -7.45 -12.12 11.39
N LEU A 183 -6.15 -12.33 11.24
CA LEU A 183 -5.43 -13.48 11.79
C LEU A 183 -5.06 -13.21 13.25
#